data_AF-A0A3P8FHZ6-F1
#
_entry.id   AF-A0A3P8FHZ6-F1
#
_cell.length_a   1.000
_cell.length_b   1.000
_cell.length_c   1.000
_cell.angle_alpha   90.00
_cell.angle_beta   90.00
_cell.angle_gamma   90.00
#
_symmetry.space_group_name_H-M   'P 1'
#
loop_
_entity.id
_entity.type
_entity.pdbx_description
1 polymer ?
#
loop_
_entity_poly.entity_id
_entity_poly.type
_entity_poly.pdbx_seq_one_letter_code
_entity_poly.pdbx_strand_id
1 'polypeptide(L)'
;MSSAVPYLLQSDPKSANYQSQAAFSFAFWPFSLKLAWAPIVDSLYSSRIGRRKTWLIPVQYALGINLLIIALYVNQWLGRTPDNPWGPLGVVHPVDISRLTVAFFGLTFLAATQDIVVDGWALTMLSRKNLGWASTCNTVGQTLGHLIAFVVLMCLESPDISNKYIRLTPVEGEGLITFSGFLYFWGIVFLVATTLVGVFKKEVPHNLSVISSAHSNQLDNHSNGSVTYLNQTGNIERQLSSRNRIAQTNTIDKQISCESTRSRSRTPSGWSRIIEISPDEELNVTESNKELSLFDTYRFMLGICKLKPILQYILLLFIAKVCFCPADAISGLKLIEQGLPREKLVFIGVLLLPLEVILPLLITQVTNGPKLLKYYTWAFLPR
;
A
#
# COMPACT_ATOMS: atom_id res chain seq x y z
N MET A 1 4.56 15.91 -1.98
CA MET A 1 4.51 16.61 -3.29
C MET A 1 3.11 17.10 -3.61
N SER A 2 2.13 16.26 -3.93
CA SER A 2 0.76 16.70 -4.29
C SER A 2 0.15 17.66 -3.26
N SER A 3 0.37 17.41 -1.97
CA SER A 3 -0.12 18.27 -0.87
C SER A 3 0.50 19.67 -0.81
N ALA A 4 1.62 19.92 -1.49
CA ALA A 4 2.21 21.26 -1.60
C ALA A 4 1.51 22.11 -2.68
N VAL A 5 0.87 21.48 -3.66
CA VAL A 5 0.24 22.17 -4.80
C VAL A 5 -0.85 23.17 -4.35
N PRO A 6 -1.79 22.85 -3.44
CA PRO A 6 -2.74 23.85 -2.94
C PRO A 6 -2.07 25.08 -2.31
N TYR A 7 -1.01 24.89 -1.52
CA TYR A 7 -0.25 25.99 -0.91
C TYR A 7 0.53 26.83 -1.94
N LEU A 8 0.94 26.22 -3.05
CA LEU A 8 1.53 26.93 -4.20
C LEU A 8 0.46 27.71 -4.97
N LEU A 9 -0.74 27.15 -5.17
CA LEU A 9 -1.86 27.84 -5.83
C LEU A 9 -2.41 29.03 -5.03
N GLN A 10 -2.24 29.05 -3.71
CA GLN A 10 -2.60 30.18 -2.84
C GLN A 10 -1.52 31.27 -2.76
N SER A 11 -0.39 31.13 -3.47
CA SER A 11 0.70 32.12 -3.37
C SER A 11 0.41 33.44 -4.09
N ASP A 12 -0.55 33.47 -5.00
CA ASP A 12 -0.95 34.68 -5.74
C ASP A 12 -2.46 34.94 -5.52
N PRO A 13 -2.87 36.15 -5.11
CA PRO A 13 -4.29 36.51 -4.95
C PRO A 13 -5.12 36.37 -6.24
N LYS A 14 -4.50 36.30 -7.42
CA LYS A 14 -5.20 36.02 -8.70
C LYS A 14 -5.46 34.53 -8.93
N SER A 15 -4.69 33.62 -8.32
CA SER A 15 -4.88 32.16 -8.44
C SER A 15 -5.58 31.52 -7.23
N ALA A 16 -5.87 32.29 -6.19
CA ALA A 16 -6.52 31.87 -4.94
C ALA A 16 -8.01 31.47 -5.07
N ASN A 17 -8.38 30.76 -6.15
CA ASN A 17 -9.73 30.22 -6.31
C ASN A 17 -9.87 28.87 -5.57
N TYR A 18 -10.69 28.86 -4.51
CA TYR A 18 -11.05 27.63 -3.79
C TYR A 18 -11.65 26.54 -4.68
N GLN A 19 -12.38 26.90 -5.73
CA GLN A 19 -12.94 25.95 -6.70
C GLN A 19 -11.83 25.19 -7.44
N SER A 20 -10.72 25.86 -7.76
CA SER A 20 -9.55 25.24 -8.40
C SER A 20 -8.85 24.26 -7.46
N GLN A 21 -8.75 24.59 -6.18
CA GLN A 21 -8.17 23.69 -5.16
C GLN A 21 -9.09 22.47 -4.92
N ALA A 22 -10.41 22.67 -4.86
CA ALA A 22 -11.38 21.58 -4.80
C ALA A 22 -11.33 20.66 -6.04
N ALA A 23 -11.15 21.24 -7.23
CA ALA A 23 -10.94 20.48 -8.47
C ALA A 23 -9.60 19.72 -8.49
N PHE A 24 -8.57 20.20 -7.78
CA PHE A 24 -7.32 19.46 -7.57
C PHE A 24 -7.47 18.33 -6.54
N SER A 25 -8.34 18.46 -5.54
CA SER A 25 -8.57 17.42 -4.52
C SER A 25 -9.02 16.06 -5.08
N PHE A 26 -9.65 16.03 -6.27
CA PHE A 26 -9.93 14.78 -6.99
C PHE A 26 -8.68 13.95 -7.29
N ALA A 27 -7.50 14.58 -7.40
CA ALA A 27 -6.24 13.86 -7.57
C ALA A 27 -5.92 12.92 -6.38
N PHE A 28 -6.51 13.10 -5.19
CA PHE A 28 -6.26 12.21 -4.05
C PHE A 28 -7.23 11.02 -3.96
N TRP A 29 -8.31 11.00 -4.76
CA TRP A 29 -9.32 9.93 -4.73
C TRP A 29 -8.79 8.50 -4.90
N PRO A 30 -7.71 8.23 -5.66
CA PRO A 30 -7.17 6.88 -5.76
C PRO A 30 -6.81 6.24 -4.41
N PHE A 31 -6.35 7.00 -3.42
CA PHE A 31 -6.06 6.44 -2.09
C PHE A 31 -7.33 5.96 -1.35
N SER A 32 -8.48 6.61 -1.57
CA SER A 32 -9.77 6.16 -1.04
C SER A 32 -10.32 4.95 -1.81
N LEU A 33 -10.03 4.85 -3.10
CA LEU A 33 -10.53 3.81 -4.00
C LEU A 33 -9.62 2.59 -4.11
N LYS A 34 -8.42 2.59 -3.50
CA LYS A 34 -7.38 1.54 -3.65
C LYS A 34 -7.89 0.11 -3.43
N LEU A 35 -8.86 -0.06 -2.52
CA LEU A 35 -9.54 -1.34 -2.25
C LEU A 35 -10.24 -1.93 -3.50
N ALA A 36 -10.65 -1.10 -4.46
CA ALA A 36 -11.33 -1.53 -5.69
C ALA A 36 -10.43 -2.28 -6.68
N TRP A 37 -9.10 -2.12 -6.65
CA TRP A 37 -8.16 -2.86 -7.50
C TRP A 37 -7.10 -3.68 -6.76
N ALA A 38 -7.06 -3.63 -5.43
CA ALA A 38 -6.18 -4.48 -4.63
C ALA A 38 -6.28 -5.98 -4.98
N PRO A 39 -7.47 -6.58 -5.21
CA PRO A 39 -7.58 -7.99 -5.64
C PRO A 39 -6.93 -8.28 -7.02
N ILE A 40 -6.88 -7.30 -7.93
CA ILE A 40 -6.22 -7.44 -9.25
C ILE A 40 -4.70 -7.49 -9.06
N VAL A 41 -4.17 -6.60 -8.22
CA VAL A 41 -2.73 -6.55 -7.86
C VAL A 41 -2.29 -7.82 -7.15
N ASP A 42 -3.18 -8.42 -6.34
CA ASP A 42 -2.88 -9.67 -5.64
C ASP A 42 -2.97 -10.92 -6.52
N SER A 43 -3.81 -10.94 -7.55
CA SER A 43 -4.08 -12.11 -8.39
C SER A 43 -3.21 -12.20 -9.64
N LEU A 44 -2.83 -11.07 -10.25
CA LEU A 44 -1.97 -11.06 -11.44
C LEU A 44 -0.49 -11.00 -11.03
N TYR A 45 0.29 -12.07 -11.26
CA TYR A 45 1.73 -12.06 -11.00
C TYR A 45 2.54 -12.99 -11.91
N SER A 46 3.85 -12.74 -12.02
CA SER A 46 4.79 -13.60 -12.75
C SER A 46 5.62 -14.44 -11.78
N SER A 47 5.57 -15.76 -11.93
CA SER A 47 6.31 -16.72 -11.11
C SER A 47 7.84 -16.59 -11.23
N ARG A 48 8.35 -15.97 -12.32
CA ARG A 48 9.79 -15.75 -12.54
C ARG A 48 10.36 -14.56 -11.77
N ILE A 49 9.53 -13.53 -11.52
CA ILE A 49 9.95 -12.26 -10.89
C ILE A 49 9.57 -12.25 -9.39
N GLY A 50 8.49 -12.95 -9.04
CA GLY A 50 7.92 -12.98 -7.71
C GLY A 50 6.68 -12.08 -7.58
N ARG A 51 5.78 -12.42 -6.66
CA ARG A 51 4.42 -11.85 -6.58
C ARG A 51 4.44 -10.34 -6.30
N ARG A 52 5.37 -9.85 -5.48
CA ARG A 52 5.41 -8.44 -5.08
C ARG A 52 6.21 -7.59 -6.06
N LYS A 53 7.39 -8.04 -6.52
CA LYS A 53 8.15 -7.34 -7.56
C LYS A 53 7.47 -7.21 -8.91
N THR A 54 6.61 -8.15 -9.29
CA THR A 54 5.86 -8.05 -10.57
C THR A 54 5.09 -6.73 -10.67
N TRP A 55 4.58 -6.20 -9.55
CA TRP A 55 3.91 -4.90 -9.51
C TRP A 55 4.82 -3.77 -9.02
N LEU A 56 5.65 -4.00 -7.99
CA LEU A 56 6.47 -2.94 -7.39
C LEU A 56 7.41 -2.28 -8.42
N ILE A 57 8.09 -3.08 -9.25
CA ILE A 57 9.09 -2.57 -10.19
C ILE A 57 8.44 -1.73 -11.31
N PRO A 58 7.41 -2.21 -12.05
CA PRO A 58 6.77 -1.39 -13.08
C PRO A 58 6.07 -0.15 -12.53
N VAL A 59 5.40 -0.24 -11.37
CA VAL A 59 4.72 0.91 -10.75
C VAL A 59 5.73 1.98 -10.32
N GLN A 60 6.87 1.59 -9.74
CA GLN A 60 7.88 2.53 -9.29
C GLN A 60 8.65 3.19 -10.45
N TYR A 61 8.88 2.47 -11.55
CA TYR A 61 9.33 3.09 -12.80
C TYR A 61 8.30 4.06 -13.38
N ALA A 62 7.01 3.69 -13.41
CA ALA A 62 5.94 4.54 -13.89
C ALA A 62 5.80 5.82 -13.03
N LEU A 63 5.98 5.74 -11.71
CA LEU A 63 6.05 6.89 -10.81
C LEU A 63 7.21 7.82 -11.18
N GLY A 64 8.42 7.28 -11.35
CA GLY A 64 9.59 8.06 -11.76
C GLY A 64 9.40 8.76 -13.11
N ILE A 65 8.89 8.04 -14.12
CA ILE A 65 8.60 8.60 -15.45
C ILE A 65 7.51 9.67 -15.36
N ASN A 66 6.44 9.44 -14.60
CA ASN A 66 5.36 10.42 -14.43
C ASN A 66 5.86 11.70 -13.74
N LEU A 67 6.70 11.58 -12.71
CA LEU A 67 7.37 12.74 -12.08
C LEU A 67 8.25 13.52 -13.07
N LEU A 68 9.00 12.85 -13.94
CA LEU A 68 9.80 13.51 -14.98
C LEU A 68 8.92 14.23 -16.01
N ILE A 69 7.82 13.62 -16.45
CA ILE A 69 6.84 14.27 -17.35
C ILE A 69 6.25 15.51 -16.68
N ILE A 70 5.81 15.42 -15.42
CA ILE A 70 5.29 16.57 -14.69
C ILE A 70 6.38 17.64 -14.57
N ALA A 71 7.61 17.30 -14.22
CA ALA A 71 8.72 18.25 -14.09
C ALA A 71 8.95 19.10 -15.36
N LEU A 72 8.81 18.49 -16.55
CA LEU A 72 8.97 19.18 -17.83
C LEU A 72 7.83 20.16 -18.14
N TYR A 73 6.58 19.80 -17.81
CA TYR A 73 5.40 20.59 -18.20
C TYR A 73 4.78 21.44 -17.06
N VAL A 74 5.16 21.24 -15.80
CA VAL A 74 4.50 21.91 -14.65
C VAL A 74 4.66 23.42 -14.66
N ASN A 75 5.82 23.95 -15.06
CA ASN A 75 6.00 25.41 -15.18
C ASN A 75 5.08 26.01 -16.25
N GLN A 76 4.84 25.27 -17.35
CA GLN A 76 3.84 25.65 -18.35
C GLN A 76 2.44 25.63 -17.73
N TRP A 77 2.00 24.52 -17.13
CA TRP A 77 0.65 24.41 -16.56
C TRP A 77 0.36 25.40 -15.41
N LEU A 78 1.39 25.86 -14.70
CA LEU A 78 1.29 26.92 -13.69
C LEU A 78 1.28 28.35 -14.27
N GLY A 79 1.37 28.51 -15.59
CA GLY A 79 1.34 29.80 -16.27
C GLY A 79 2.58 30.68 -16.04
N ARG A 80 3.70 30.10 -15.57
CA ARG A 80 4.97 30.82 -15.33
C ARG A 80 5.63 31.20 -16.66
N THR A 81 6.44 32.26 -16.66
CA THR A 81 7.27 32.61 -17.82
C THR A 81 8.44 31.63 -17.96
N PRO A 82 8.90 31.30 -19.19
CA PRO A 82 10.08 30.45 -19.38
C PRO A 82 11.34 31.02 -18.72
N ASP A 83 11.42 32.35 -18.67
CA ASP A 83 12.60 33.11 -18.23
C ASP A 83 12.68 33.27 -16.70
N ASN A 84 11.57 33.05 -15.97
CA ASN A 84 11.55 33.09 -14.51
C ASN A 84 10.74 31.92 -13.89
N PRO A 85 11.38 30.78 -13.63
CA PRO A 85 10.77 29.61 -12.99
C PRO A 85 10.28 29.82 -11.54
N TRP A 86 10.73 30.88 -10.85
CA TRP A 86 10.26 31.26 -9.50
C TRP A 86 9.19 32.36 -9.54
N GLY A 87 8.86 32.86 -10.74
CA GLY A 87 7.90 33.94 -10.95
C GLY A 87 6.47 33.62 -10.53
N PRO A 88 5.60 34.65 -10.45
CA PRO A 88 4.20 34.50 -10.10
C PRO A 88 3.46 33.56 -11.06
N LEU A 89 2.39 32.96 -10.55
CA LEU A 89 1.58 31.99 -11.28
C LEU A 89 0.59 32.71 -12.20
N GLY A 90 0.19 32.05 -13.29
CA GLY A 90 -0.88 32.54 -14.15
C GLY A 90 -0.54 33.74 -15.04
N VAL A 91 0.74 34.08 -15.20
CA VAL A 91 1.20 35.28 -15.95
C VAL A 91 0.99 35.14 -17.46
N VAL A 92 1.35 33.98 -18.02
CA VAL A 92 1.28 33.72 -19.48
C VAL A 92 -0.13 33.29 -19.89
N HIS A 93 -0.79 32.50 -19.04
CA HIS A 93 -2.15 31.99 -19.19
C HIS A 93 -2.65 31.56 -17.80
N PRO A 94 -3.97 31.51 -17.55
CA PRO A 94 -4.50 31.01 -16.28
C PRO A 94 -4.04 29.57 -16.01
N VAL A 95 -3.90 29.22 -14.73
CA VAL A 95 -3.38 27.91 -14.31
C VAL A 95 -4.26 26.76 -14.83
N ASP A 96 -3.64 25.81 -15.54
CA ASP A 96 -4.25 24.62 -16.13
C ASP A 96 -4.54 23.54 -15.07
N ILE A 97 -5.50 23.82 -14.18
CA ILE A 97 -5.89 22.92 -13.09
C ILE A 97 -6.28 21.53 -13.59
N SER A 98 -6.97 21.42 -14.74
CA SER A 98 -7.42 20.13 -15.28
C SER A 98 -6.25 19.20 -15.64
N ARG A 99 -5.21 19.73 -16.31
CA ARG A 99 -3.99 18.98 -16.66
C ARG A 99 -3.22 18.60 -15.41
N LEU A 100 -3.12 19.52 -14.45
CA LEU A 100 -2.48 19.29 -13.16
C LEU A 100 -3.20 18.17 -12.37
N THR A 101 -4.53 18.22 -12.27
CA THR A 101 -5.35 17.17 -11.62
C THR A 101 -5.16 15.82 -12.31
N VAL A 102 -5.22 15.74 -13.64
CA VAL A 102 -5.05 14.46 -14.37
C VAL A 102 -3.65 13.88 -14.17
N ALA A 103 -2.61 14.71 -14.25
CA ALA A 103 -1.24 14.25 -14.07
C ALA A 103 -0.98 13.76 -12.64
N PHE A 104 -1.42 14.52 -11.63
CA PHE A 104 -1.29 14.12 -10.23
C PHE A 104 -2.25 12.98 -9.84
N PHE A 105 -3.40 12.81 -10.49
CA PHE A 105 -4.26 11.62 -10.35
C PHE A 105 -3.54 10.35 -10.85
N GLY A 106 -2.82 10.44 -11.97
CA GLY A 106 -1.96 9.36 -12.44
C GLY A 106 -0.86 9.02 -11.42
N LEU A 107 -0.20 10.05 -10.86
CA LEU A 107 0.82 9.89 -9.83
C LEU A 107 0.27 9.20 -8.56
N THR A 108 -0.87 9.65 -8.05
CA THR A 108 -1.49 9.09 -6.82
C THR A 108 -2.11 7.72 -7.06
N PHE A 109 -2.62 7.42 -8.25
CA PHE A 109 -3.11 6.08 -8.62
C PHE A 109 -1.96 5.06 -8.61
N LEU A 110 -0.81 5.42 -9.18
CA LEU A 110 0.39 4.61 -9.10
C LEU A 110 0.90 4.48 -7.65
N ALA A 111 0.90 5.57 -6.87
CA ALA A 111 1.33 5.54 -5.47
C ALA A 111 0.40 4.68 -4.59
N ALA A 112 -0.92 4.77 -4.78
CA ALA A 112 -1.90 3.91 -4.10
C ALA A 112 -1.77 2.43 -4.50
N THR A 113 -1.36 2.16 -5.74
CA THR A 113 -1.01 0.80 -6.19
C THR A 113 0.29 0.31 -5.54
N GLN A 114 1.30 1.16 -5.41
CA GLN A 114 2.55 0.84 -4.70
C GLN A 114 2.28 0.54 -3.21
N ASP A 115 1.43 1.33 -2.57
CA ASP A 115 1.02 1.17 -1.16
C ASP A 115 0.38 -0.21 -0.90
N ILE A 116 -0.54 -0.66 -1.75
CA ILE A 116 -1.10 -2.04 -1.71
C ILE A 116 0.02 -3.10 -1.77
N VAL A 117 0.96 -2.94 -2.71
CA VAL A 117 2.05 -3.92 -2.90
C VAL A 117 3.00 -3.93 -1.72
N VAL A 118 3.32 -2.77 -1.14
CA VAL A 118 4.22 -2.62 0.02
C VAL A 118 3.57 -3.14 1.29
N ASP A 119 2.30 -2.82 1.55
CA ASP A 119 1.50 -3.41 2.64
C ASP A 119 1.51 -4.96 2.55
N GLY A 120 1.21 -5.48 1.35
CA GLY A 120 1.21 -6.92 1.07
C GLY A 120 2.60 -7.58 1.08
N TRP A 121 3.69 -6.80 0.99
CA TRP A 121 5.06 -7.29 1.08
C TRP A 121 5.58 -7.26 2.53
N ALA A 122 5.22 -6.24 3.31
CA ALA A 122 5.58 -6.12 4.73
C ALA A 122 5.10 -7.34 5.54
N LEU A 123 3.88 -7.84 5.29
CA LEU A 123 3.35 -9.06 5.91
C LEU A 123 4.16 -10.33 5.61
N THR A 124 4.90 -10.35 4.49
CA THR A 124 5.79 -11.48 4.12
C THR A 124 7.25 -11.26 4.50
N MET A 125 7.63 -10.02 4.84
CA MET A 125 9.00 -9.63 5.19
C MET A 125 9.24 -9.61 6.71
N LEU A 126 8.21 -9.32 7.50
CA LEU A 126 8.27 -9.29 8.95
C LEU A 126 7.96 -10.66 9.56
N SER A 127 8.66 -11.01 10.65
CA SER A 127 8.37 -12.23 11.41
C SER A 127 6.99 -12.14 12.08
N ARG A 128 6.32 -13.29 12.30
CA ARG A 128 4.97 -13.33 12.89
C ARG A 128 4.82 -12.54 14.19
N LYS A 129 5.87 -12.51 15.03
CA LYS A 129 5.91 -11.76 16.30
C LYS A 129 5.88 -10.24 16.10
N ASN A 130 6.32 -9.75 14.94
CA ASN A 130 6.47 -8.32 14.65
C ASN A 130 5.44 -7.79 13.63
N LEU A 131 4.48 -8.59 13.19
CA LEU A 131 3.47 -8.19 12.18
C LEU A 131 2.65 -6.95 12.61
N GLY A 132 2.42 -6.75 13.91
CA GLY A 132 1.76 -5.55 14.43
C GLY A 132 2.47 -4.23 14.09
N TRP A 133 3.80 -4.27 13.88
CA TRP A 133 4.60 -3.11 13.50
C TRP A 133 4.55 -2.78 12.00
N ALA A 134 3.95 -3.62 11.16
CA ALA A 134 3.90 -3.41 9.70
C ALA A 134 3.17 -2.11 9.34
N SER A 135 1.96 -1.93 9.88
CA SER A 135 1.14 -0.72 9.69
C SER A 135 1.81 0.53 10.26
N THR A 136 2.47 0.40 11.42
CA THR A 136 3.23 1.49 12.07
C THR A 136 4.41 1.93 11.22
N CYS A 137 5.15 0.99 10.64
CA CYS A 137 6.28 1.27 9.76
C CYS A 137 5.82 1.99 8.48
N ASN A 138 4.72 1.55 7.85
CA ASN A 138 4.15 2.27 6.70
C ASN A 138 3.70 3.68 7.10
N THR A 139 2.94 3.83 8.20
CA THR A 139 2.47 5.13 8.71
C THR A 139 3.63 6.11 8.98
N VAL A 140 4.63 5.70 9.75
CA VAL A 140 5.81 6.54 10.06
C VAL A 140 6.62 6.86 8.80
N GLY A 141 6.77 5.89 7.89
CA GLY A 141 7.43 6.10 6.60
C GLY A 141 6.71 7.12 5.71
N GLN A 142 5.37 7.07 5.66
CA GLN A 142 4.55 8.03 4.92
C GLN A 142 4.61 9.43 5.55
N THR A 143 4.52 9.55 6.88
CA THR A 143 4.66 10.83 7.59
C THR A 143 6.03 11.47 7.33
N LEU A 144 7.12 10.72 7.50
CA LEU A 144 8.47 11.20 7.22
C LEU A 144 8.65 11.58 5.75
N GLY A 145 8.16 10.75 4.81
CA GLY A 145 8.24 11.03 3.38
C GLY A 145 7.42 12.26 2.96
N HIS A 146 6.21 12.42 3.49
CA HIS A 146 5.38 13.61 3.30
C HIS A 146 6.10 14.86 3.80
N LEU A 147 6.63 14.81 5.02
CA LEU A 147 7.29 15.94 5.65
C LEU A 147 8.58 16.33 4.92
N ILE A 148 9.44 15.37 4.59
CA ILE A 148 10.63 15.63 3.76
C ILE A 148 10.20 16.27 2.43
N ALA A 149 9.17 15.73 1.77
CA ALA A 149 8.70 16.24 0.49
C ALA A 149 7.99 17.60 0.56
N PHE A 150 7.51 18.03 1.73
CA PHE A 150 6.83 19.32 1.93
C PHE A 150 7.80 20.38 2.48
N VAL A 151 8.45 20.10 3.61
CA VAL A 151 9.37 21.03 4.30
C VAL A 151 10.58 21.33 3.43
N VAL A 152 11.24 20.32 2.85
CA VAL A 152 12.43 20.55 2.02
C VAL A 152 12.05 21.33 0.76
N LEU A 153 10.93 21.01 0.12
CA LEU A 153 10.45 21.77 -1.04
C LEU A 153 10.19 23.24 -0.66
N MET A 154 9.40 23.50 0.38
CA MET A 154 9.04 24.88 0.77
C MET A 154 10.27 25.70 1.20
N CYS A 155 11.21 25.09 1.93
CA CYS A 155 12.45 25.77 2.33
C CYS A 155 13.41 26.05 1.16
N LEU A 156 13.45 25.17 0.15
CA LEU A 156 14.33 25.33 -1.03
C LEU A 156 13.70 26.16 -2.16
N GLU A 157 12.37 26.23 -2.26
CA GLU A 157 11.68 27.09 -3.23
C GLU A 157 11.56 28.54 -2.71
N SER A 158 11.44 28.76 -1.39
CA SER A 158 11.37 30.11 -0.79
C SER A 158 12.70 30.88 -0.95
N PRO A 159 12.70 32.04 -1.63
CA PRO A 159 13.88 32.90 -1.75
C PRO A 159 14.36 33.43 -0.40
N ASP A 160 13.43 33.80 0.50
CA ASP A 160 13.75 34.36 1.81
C ASP A 160 14.49 33.35 2.69
N ILE A 161 14.03 32.09 2.75
CA ILE A 161 14.71 31.03 3.49
C ILE A 161 16.07 30.71 2.84
N SER A 162 16.09 30.56 1.50
CA SER A 162 17.31 30.21 0.76
C SER A 162 18.40 31.28 0.92
N ASN A 163 18.07 32.56 0.81
CA ASN A 163 19.01 33.67 0.93
C ASN A 163 19.44 33.96 2.38
N LYS A 164 18.59 33.66 3.38
CA LYS A 164 18.88 33.95 4.79
C LYS A 164 19.61 32.83 5.53
N TYR A 165 19.36 31.58 5.16
CA TYR A 165 19.85 30.41 5.91
C TYR A 165 20.75 29.46 5.10
N ILE A 166 20.77 29.53 3.77
CA ILE A 166 21.45 28.53 2.93
C ILE A 166 22.57 29.14 2.06
N ARG A 167 22.31 30.26 1.38
CA ARG A 167 23.29 30.91 0.50
C ARG A 167 24.26 31.80 1.27
N LEU A 168 25.53 31.75 0.87
CA LEU A 168 26.57 32.70 1.30
C LEU A 168 26.45 34.06 0.59
N THR A 169 25.93 34.08 -0.63
CA THR A 169 25.64 35.29 -1.41
C THR A 169 24.16 35.29 -1.81
N PRO A 170 23.34 36.25 -1.35
CA PRO A 170 21.92 36.29 -1.66
C PRO A 170 21.67 36.66 -3.13
N VAL A 171 20.62 36.08 -3.72
CA VAL A 171 20.13 36.42 -5.07
C VAL A 171 18.65 36.75 -4.97
N GLU A 172 18.24 37.95 -5.38
CA GLU A 172 16.87 38.42 -5.22
C GLU A 172 15.87 37.56 -6.01
N GLY A 173 14.73 37.25 -5.40
CA GLY A 173 13.61 36.56 -6.05
C GLY A 173 13.77 35.05 -6.33
N GLU A 174 14.97 34.48 -6.22
CA GLU A 174 15.22 33.06 -6.55
C GLU A 174 15.39 32.18 -5.31
N GLY A 175 14.69 31.04 -5.26
CA GLY A 175 14.98 29.93 -4.35
C GLY A 175 16.18 29.09 -4.80
N LEU A 176 16.64 28.15 -3.98
CA LEU A 176 17.71 27.22 -4.36
C LEU A 176 17.27 26.19 -5.42
N ILE A 177 16.04 25.67 -5.30
CA ILE A 177 15.47 24.65 -6.21
C ILE A 177 14.04 25.05 -6.60
N THR A 178 13.72 24.97 -7.88
CA THR A 178 12.36 25.20 -8.41
C THR A 178 11.45 23.99 -8.13
N PHE A 179 10.14 24.19 -8.09
CA PHE A 179 9.19 23.07 -8.00
C PHE A 179 9.40 22.01 -9.11
N SER A 180 9.68 22.44 -10.35
CA SER A 180 10.02 21.52 -11.45
C SER A 180 11.33 20.76 -11.22
N GLY A 181 12.39 21.45 -10.76
CA GLY A 181 13.68 20.84 -10.44
C GLY A 181 13.58 19.81 -9.30
N PHE A 182 12.74 20.07 -8.30
CA PHE A 182 12.46 19.13 -7.22
C PHE A 182 11.76 17.86 -7.73
N LEU A 183 10.74 17.99 -8.58
CA LEU A 183 10.07 16.85 -9.21
C LEU A 183 11.01 16.06 -10.13
N TYR A 184 11.90 16.75 -10.87
CA TYR A 184 12.91 16.12 -11.72
C TYR A 184 13.90 15.29 -10.91
N PHE A 185 14.47 15.87 -9.85
CA PHE A 185 15.40 15.18 -8.95
C PHE A 185 14.77 13.91 -8.37
N TRP A 186 13.57 14.01 -7.79
CA TRP A 186 12.90 12.85 -7.23
C TRP A 186 12.49 11.83 -8.29
N GLY A 187 12.10 12.27 -9.50
CA GLY A 187 11.88 11.39 -10.65
C GLY A 187 13.09 10.49 -10.92
N ILE A 188 14.30 11.07 -11.01
CA ILE A 188 15.55 10.30 -11.15
C ILE A 188 15.78 9.38 -9.95
N VAL A 189 15.61 9.87 -8.71
CA VAL A 189 15.80 9.05 -7.50
C VAL A 189 14.86 7.83 -7.51
N PHE A 190 13.60 7.99 -7.93
CA PHE A 190 12.66 6.88 -8.09
C PHE A 190 13.16 5.85 -9.13
N LEU A 191 13.63 6.30 -10.30
CA LEU A 191 14.18 5.39 -11.32
C LEU A 191 15.41 4.62 -10.80
N VAL A 192 16.39 5.32 -10.21
CA VAL A 192 17.62 4.72 -9.68
C VAL A 192 17.30 3.74 -8.55
N ALA A 193 16.46 4.14 -7.58
CA ALA A 193 16.04 3.26 -6.49
C ALA A 193 15.30 2.02 -7.00
N THR A 194 14.48 2.14 -8.05
CA THR A 194 13.81 1.00 -8.69
C THR A 194 14.81 0.03 -9.31
N THR A 195 15.81 0.54 -10.04
CA THR A 195 16.90 -0.26 -10.61
C THR A 195 17.66 -1.01 -9.53
N LEU A 196 18.02 -0.33 -8.42
CA LEU A 196 18.71 -0.94 -7.29
C LEU A 196 17.87 -2.05 -6.64
N VAL A 197 16.58 -1.80 -6.37
CA VAL A 197 15.66 -2.82 -5.80
C VAL A 197 15.52 -4.02 -6.74
N GLY A 198 15.40 -3.80 -8.05
CA GLY A 198 15.26 -4.85 -9.06
C GLY A 198 16.52 -5.73 -9.20
N VAL A 199 17.72 -5.14 -9.08
CA VAL A 199 19.00 -5.87 -9.21
C VAL A 199 19.38 -6.58 -7.92
N PHE A 200 19.36 -5.88 -6.78
CA PHE A 200 19.92 -6.39 -5.52
C PHE A 200 18.97 -7.29 -4.74
N LYS A 201 17.65 -7.05 -4.78
CA LYS A 201 16.69 -7.93 -4.10
C LYS A 201 16.32 -9.08 -5.02
N LYS A 202 16.74 -10.31 -4.70
CA LYS A 202 16.13 -11.54 -5.24
C LYS A 202 14.93 -11.96 -4.38
N GLU A 203 13.89 -12.52 -5.00
CA GLU A 203 12.73 -13.09 -4.29
C GLU A 203 12.90 -14.62 -4.30
N VAL A 204 12.66 -15.27 -3.17
CA VAL A 204 12.69 -16.73 -3.09
C VAL A 204 11.40 -17.23 -3.76
N PRO A 205 11.48 -18.18 -4.72
CA PRO A 205 10.27 -18.70 -5.36
C PRO A 205 9.38 -19.39 -4.32
N HIS A 206 8.08 -19.14 -4.39
CA HIS A 206 7.07 -19.57 -3.40
C HIS A 206 7.16 -21.07 -3.05
N ASN A 207 7.48 -21.90 -4.05
CA ASN A 207 7.62 -23.35 -3.90
C ASN A 207 8.76 -23.73 -2.93
N LEU A 208 9.85 -22.97 -2.90
CA LEU A 208 11.00 -23.25 -2.03
C LEU A 208 10.75 -22.79 -0.58
N SER A 209 9.98 -21.71 -0.38
CA SER A 209 9.53 -21.33 0.97
C SER A 209 8.55 -22.34 1.56
N VAL A 210 7.64 -22.90 0.77
CA VAL A 210 6.71 -23.96 1.23
C VAL A 210 7.49 -25.20 1.63
N ILE A 211 8.42 -25.68 0.79
CA ILE A 211 9.28 -26.83 1.12
C ILE A 211 10.10 -26.56 2.40
N SER A 212 10.70 -25.38 2.54
CA SER A 212 11.45 -25.01 3.77
C SER A 212 10.57 -25.03 5.03
N SER A 213 9.34 -24.51 4.94
CA SER A 213 8.38 -24.53 6.07
C SER A 213 7.81 -25.92 6.37
N ALA A 214 7.63 -26.78 5.37
CA ALA A 214 7.24 -28.17 5.58
C ALA A 214 8.37 -28.95 6.28
N HIS A 215 9.62 -28.72 5.86
CA HIS A 215 10.79 -29.37 6.43
C HIS A 215 11.12 -28.88 7.85
N SER A 216 10.86 -27.60 8.17
CA SER A 216 10.98 -27.10 9.54
C SER A 216 9.89 -27.68 10.45
N ASN A 217 8.64 -27.74 9.99
CA ASN A 217 7.55 -28.34 10.76
C ASN A 217 7.76 -29.85 10.98
N GLN A 218 8.43 -30.55 10.05
CA GLN A 218 8.84 -31.96 10.27
C GLN A 218 9.99 -32.09 11.28
N LEU A 219 10.95 -31.16 11.31
CA LEU A 219 12.03 -31.15 12.30
C LEU A 219 11.51 -30.85 13.71
N ASP A 220 10.60 -29.88 13.84
CA ASP A 220 9.97 -29.52 15.13
C ASP A 220 9.05 -30.63 15.66
N ASN A 221 8.39 -31.41 14.77
CA ASN A 221 7.63 -32.60 15.18
C ASN A 221 8.51 -33.80 15.57
N HIS A 222 9.78 -33.87 15.13
CA HIS A 222 10.69 -34.96 15.46
C HIS A 222 11.64 -34.67 16.64
N SER A 223 11.70 -33.43 17.15
CA SER A 223 12.62 -33.03 18.22
C SER A 223 12.23 -33.49 19.64
N ASN A 224 11.46 -34.58 19.77
CA ASN A 224 11.27 -35.34 21.01
C ASN A 224 11.95 -36.72 20.97
N GLY A 225 12.80 -36.99 19.96
CA GLY A 225 13.66 -38.17 19.88
C GLY A 225 15.14 -37.78 19.77
N SER A 226 15.98 -38.42 20.57
CA SER A 226 17.44 -38.20 20.64
C SER A 226 18.14 -38.34 19.28
N VAL A 227 18.88 -37.30 18.87
CA VAL A 227 19.68 -37.29 17.63
C VAL A 227 21.03 -37.96 17.86
N THR A 228 21.20 -39.16 17.33
CA THR A 228 22.50 -39.80 17.13
C THR A 228 23.00 -39.47 15.72
N TYR A 229 24.19 -38.88 15.59
CA TYR A 229 24.79 -38.59 14.30
C TYR A 229 25.22 -39.88 13.58
N LEU A 230 24.79 -40.06 12.32
CA LEU A 230 25.35 -41.06 11.42
C LEU A 230 25.58 -40.45 10.04
N ASN A 231 26.84 -40.13 9.76
CA ASN A 231 27.31 -39.81 8.42
C ASN A 231 27.35 -41.08 7.58
N GLN A 232 26.61 -41.14 6.46
CA GLN A 232 27.02 -41.99 5.34
C GLN A 232 26.46 -41.52 4.00
N THR A 233 27.32 -40.84 3.25
CA THR A 233 27.19 -40.67 1.79
C THR A 233 27.62 -41.97 1.09
N GLY A 234 26.74 -42.59 0.29
CA GLY A 234 27.16 -43.63 -0.65
C GLY A 234 26.06 -44.60 -1.11
N ASN A 235 25.92 -44.73 -2.43
CA ASN A 235 25.37 -45.88 -3.17
C ASN A 235 24.00 -46.46 -2.76
N ILE A 236 22.90 -45.96 -3.38
CA ILE A 236 21.86 -46.84 -3.97
C ILE A 236 21.35 -46.23 -5.29
N GLU A 237 22.15 -46.32 -6.35
CA GLU A 237 21.62 -46.52 -7.71
C GLU A 237 21.91 -47.96 -8.11
N ARG A 238 21.02 -48.57 -8.91
CA ARG A 238 20.98 -49.99 -9.31
C ARG A 238 20.48 -50.98 -8.23
N GLN A 239 19.16 -51.01 -7.98
CA GLN A 239 18.38 -52.26 -7.85
C GLN A 239 16.88 -51.96 -7.94
N LEU A 240 16.33 -51.82 -9.15
CA LEU A 240 14.88 -51.96 -9.43
C LEU A 240 14.61 -52.11 -10.94
N SER A 241 15.40 -52.97 -11.59
CA SER A 241 15.15 -53.43 -12.97
C SER A 241 15.50 -54.90 -13.09
N SER A 242 14.64 -55.78 -12.54
CA SER A 242 14.46 -57.19 -12.91
C SER A 242 13.62 -57.98 -11.89
N ARG A 243 12.29 -58.04 -12.09
CA ARG A 243 11.49 -59.26 -11.83
C ARG A 243 10.07 -59.13 -12.39
N ASN A 244 9.76 -60.00 -13.36
CA ASN A 244 8.52 -60.75 -13.64
C ASN A 244 7.19 -60.07 -13.23
N ARG A 245 6.20 -59.76 -14.08
CA ARG A 245 5.67 -60.36 -15.32
C ARG A 245 5.22 -61.84 -15.19
N ILE A 246 3.95 -62.06 -15.55
CA ILE A 246 3.21 -63.34 -15.75
C ILE A 246 2.49 -63.94 -14.53
N ALA A 247 1.17 -63.68 -14.46
CA ALA A 247 0.12 -64.70 -14.25
C ALA A 247 -1.24 -64.13 -14.73
N GLN A 248 -1.99 -64.87 -15.55
CA GLN A 248 -3.42 -64.61 -15.84
C GLN A 248 -4.25 -65.23 -14.68
N THR A 249 -5.54 -64.99 -14.45
CA THR A 249 -6.71 -65.16 -15.36
C THR A 249 -8.02 -64.76 -14.64
N ASN A 250 -9.10 -64.63 -15.43
CA ASN A 250 -10.52 -64.84 -15.08
C ASN A 250 -11.37 -63.76 -14.37
N THR A 251 -12.31 -63.26 -15.17
CA THR A 251 -13.65 -62.74 -14.87
C THR A 251 -14.48 -63.59 -13.89
N ILE A 252 -15.36 -62.94 -13.12
CA ILE A 252 -16.73 -63.39 -12.77
C ILE A 252 -17.62 -62.14 -12.63
N ASP A 253 -18.75 -62.11 -13.34
CA ASP A 253 -19.84 -61.14 -13.12
C ASP A 253 -20.66 -61.48 -11.88
N LYS A 254 -21.24 -60.46 -11.22
CA LYS A 254 -22.52 -60.62 -10.53
C LYS A 254 -23.28 -59.30 -10.35
N GLN A 255 -24.39 -59.18 -11.07
CA GLN A 255 -25.42 -58.17 -10.85
C GLN A 255 -26.14 -58.42 -9.51
N ILE A 256 -26.56 -57.34 -8.83
CA ILE A 256 -27.87 -57.28 -8.15
C ILE A 256 -28.51 -55.92 -8.50
N SER A 257 -29.79 -55.94 -8.87
CA SER A 257 -30.61 -54.78 -9.26
C SER A 257 -31.71 -54.50 -8.22
N CYS A 258 -32.52 -53.45 -8.46
CA CYS A 258 -33.83 -53.15 -7.82
C CYS A 258 -33.76 -52.66 -6.33
N GLU A 259 -34.65 -51.85 -5.75
CA GLU A 259 -35.65 -50.83 -6.20
C GLU A 259 -36.24 -50.10 -4.93
N SER A 260 -37.12 -49.06 -4.91
CA SER A 260 -37.76 -48.19 -5.92
C SER A 260 -38.28 -46.85 -5.31
N THR A 261 -38.82 -45.98 -6.17
CA THR A 261 -39.88 -44.94 -5.92
C THR A 261 -39.79 -43.84 -4.83
N ARG A 262 -40.04 -42.58 -5.31
CA ARG A 262 -40.80 -41.46 -4.68
C ARG A 262 -40.22 -40.79 -3.39
N SER A 263 -40.37 -39.47 -3.15
CA SER A 263 -40.88 -38.35 -3.98
C SER A 263 -40.58 -36.95 -3.39
N ARG A 264 -40.13 -36.02 -4.24
CA ARG A 264 -40.56 -34.60 -4.35
C ARG A 264 -40.67 -33.72 -3.08
N SER A 265 -39.67 -32.85 -2.83
CA SER A 265 -39.90 -31.48 -2.32
C SER A 265 -38.75 -30.49 -2.61
N ARG A 266 -39.06 -29.19 -2.50
CA ARG A 266 -38.33 -28.01 -3.03
C ARG A 266 -37.12 -27.57 -2.16
N THR A 267 -36.06 -27.11 -2.84
CA THR A 267 -35.14 -25.96 -2.56
C THR A 267 -35.24 -25.14 -1.25
N PRO A 268 -34.21 -24.35 -0.85
CA PRO A 268 -32.76 -24.63 -0.85
C PRO A 268 -32.03 -24.09 0.42
N SER A 269 -31.09 -24.83 1.02
CA SER A 269 -30.33 -24.32 2.20
C SER A 269 -28.89 -24.85 2.30
N GLY A 270 -28.04 -24.45 1.36
CA GLY A 270 -26.59 -24.73 1.36
C GLY A 270 -25.76 -23.99 2.42
N TRP A 271 -26.32 -23.73 3.61
CA TRP A 271 -25.67 -22.98 4.69
C TRP A 271 -25.62 -23.72 6.03
N SER A 272 -26.29 -24.87 6.16
CA SER A 272 -26.55 -25.53 7.47
C SER A 272 -25.60 -26.67 7.85
N ARG A 273 -24.46 -26.86 7.15
CA ARG A 273 -23.52 -27.98 7.41
C ARG A 273 -22.06 -27.58 7.69
N ILE A 274 -21.76 -26.28 7.85
CA ILE A 274 -20.36 -25.81 8.04
C ILE A 274 -20.00 -25.61 9.52
N ILE A 275 -20.94 -25.81 10.45
CA ILE A 275 -20.69 -25.63 11.90
C ILE A 275 -21.26 -26.81 12.71
N GLU A 276 -20.64 -27.97 12.57
CA GLU A 276 -20.52 -28.96 13.66
C GLU A 276 -19.02 -29.23 13.84
N ILE A 277 -18.46 -28.75 14.96
CA ILE A 277 -17.06 -28.99 15.31
C ILE A 277 -17.03 -30.24 16.17
N SER A 278 -16.78 -31.40 15.53
CA SER A 278 -16.38 -32.61 16.23
C SER A 278 -14.90 -32.50 16.63
N PRO A 279 -14.45 -32.95 17.82
CA PRO A 279 -13.06 -32.74 18.26
C PRO A 279 -12.03 -33.62 17.55
N ASP A 280 -12.47 -34.76 16.99
CA ASP A 280 -11.59 -35.88 16.63
C ASP A 280 -11.74 -36.26 15.15
N GLU A 281 -11.15 -35.46 14.26
CA GLU A 281 -10.89 -35.88 12.87
C GLU A 281 -9.52 -35.33 12.43
N GLU A 282 -8.57 -36.23 12.17
CA GLU A 282 -7.23 -35.86 11.72
C GLU A 282 -7.32 -35.09 10.40
N LEU A 283 -6.96 -33.81 10.46
CA LEU A 283 -6.94 -32.89 9.32
C LEU A 283 -5.92 -33.36 8.29
N ASN A 284 -6.37 -34.22 7.36
CA ASN A 284 -5.71 -34.44 6.07
C ASN A 284 -5.77 -33.12 5.27
N VAL A 285 -4.86 -32.20 5.57
CA VAL A 285 -4.63 -30.95 4.84
C VAL A 285 -3.95 -31.25 3.50
N THR A 286 -4.60 -32.05 2.67
CA THR A 286 -4.50 -31.88 1.21
C THR A 286 -5.40 -30.72 0.83
N GLU A 287 -5.07 -29.52 1.31
CA GLU A 287 -5.70 -28.29 0.83
C GLU A 287 -5.37 -28.16 -0.66
N SER A 288 -6.38 -28.49 -1.48
CA SER A 288 -6.48 -28.05 -2.86
C SER A 288 -6.39 -26.52 -2.87
N ASN A 289 -5.17 -26.00 -3.03
CA ASN A 289 -4.88 -24.60 -3.37
C ASN A 289 -5.48 -24.28 -4.75
N LYS A 290 -6.80 -24.16 -4.80
CA LYS A 290 -7.48 -23.36 -5.82
C LYS A 290 -7.09 -21.94 -5.51
N GLU A 291 -6.21 -21.37 -6.35
CA GLU A 291 -6.07 -19.92 -6.43
C GLU A 291 -7.50 -19.34 -6.54
N LEU A 292 -7.92 -18.55 -5.55
CA LEU A 292 -9.29 -18.03 -5.55
C LEU A 292 -9.49 -17.24 -6.84
N SER A 293 -10.59 -17.51 -7.54
CA SER A 293 -10.95 -16.71 -8.70
C SER A 293 -11.03 -15.25 -8.27
N LEU A 294 -10.64 -14.34 -9.17
CA LEU A 294 -10.71 -12.90 -8.93
C LEU A 294 -12.12 -12.50 -8.45
N PHE A 295 -13.16 -13.06 -9.05
CA PHE A 295 -14.56 -12.85 -8.65
C PHE A 295 -14.87 -13.35 -7.24
N ASP A 296 -14.31 -14.48 -6.81
CA ASP A 296 -14.49 -15.01 -5.46
C ASP A 296 -13.78 -14.13 -4.43
N THR A 297 -12.61 -13.60 -4.77
CA THR A 297 -11.86 -12.65 -3.94
C THR A 297 -12.64 -11.34 -3.74
N TYR A 298 -13.19 -10.76 -4.82
CA TYR A 298 -14.09 -9.60 -4.72
C TYR A 298 -15.35 -9.90 -3.90
N ARG A 299 -15.98 -11.06 -4.12
CA ARG A 299 -17.18 -11.48 -3.37
C ARG A 299 -16.89 -11.64 -1.88
N PHE A 300 -15.75 -12.21 -1.52
CA PHE A 300 -15.30 -12.38 -0.14
C PHE A 300 -15.01 -11.03 0.52
N MET A 301 -14.25 -10.16 -0.14
CA MET A 301 -13.96 -8.80 0.33
C MET A 301 -15.23 -7.97 0.57
N LEU A 302 -16.17 -7.98 -0.40
CA LEU A 302 -17.46 -7.32 -0.24
C LEU A 302 -18.35 -7.98 0.82
N GLY A 303 -18.20 -9.28 1.06
CA GLY A 303 -18.80 -9.99 2.18
C GLY A 303 -18.30 -9.47 3.53
N ILE A 304 -16.99 -9.27 3.67
CA ILE A 304 -16.36 -8.69 4.86
C ILE A 304 -16.88 -7.27 5.11
N CYS A 305 -16.92 -6.41 4.08
CA CYS A 305 -17.44 -5.04 4.22
C CYS A 305 -18.93 -4.97 4.67
N LYS A 306 -19.70 -6.04 4.47
CA LYS A 306 -21.12 -6.14 4.88
C LYS A 306 -21.33 -6.65 6.31
N LEU A 307 -20.28 -7.05 7.02
CA LEU A 307 -20.38 -7.45 8.43
C LEU A 307 -20.83 -6.26 9.30
N LYS A 308 -21.89 -6.44 10.11
CA LYS A 308 -22.46 -5.37 10.95
C LYS A 308 -21.41 -4.60 11.79
N PRO A 309 -20.43 -5.25 12.46
CA PRO A 309 -19.40 -4.52 13.21
C PRO A 309 -18.50 -3.64 12.34
N ILE A 310 -18.18 -4.09 11.13
CA ILE A 310 -17.35 -3.34 10.18
C ILE A 310 -18.13 -2.16 9.62
N LEU A 311 -19.42 -2.33 9.29
CA LEU A 311 -20.28 -1.23 8.84
C LEU A 311 -20.50 -0.17 9.94
N GLN A 312 -20.68 -0.60 11.20
CA GLN A 312 -20.75 0.32 12.35
C GLN A 312 -19.44 1.09 12.55
N TYR A 313 -18.28 0.43 12.38
CA TYR A 313 -16.98 1.08 12.47
C TYR A 313 -16.74 2.07 11.31
N ILE A 314 -17.12 1.71 10.07
CA ILE A 314 -17.08 2.61 8.91
C ILE A 314 -17.96 3.85 9.15
N LEU A 315 -19.18 3.68 9.69
CA LEU A 315 -20.07 4.79 10.01
C LEU A 315 -19.47 5.71 11.08
N LEU A 316 -18.89 5.15 12.15
CA LEU A 316 -18.20 5.91 13.19
C LEU A 316 -17.03 6.72 12.61
N LEU A 317 -16.16 6.07 11.81
CA LEU A 317 -15.04 6.74 11.15
C LEU A 317 -15.49 7.81 10.15
N PHE A 318 -16.61 7.60 9.45
CA PHE A 318 -17.17 8.56 8.50
C PHE A 318 -17.66 9.82 9.24
N ILE A 319 -18.46 9.67 10.29
CA ILE A 319 -18.93 10.79 11.12
C ILE A 319 -17.74 11.55 11.70
N ALA A 320 -16.78 10.83 12.30
CA ALA A 320 -15.54 11.39 12.82
C ALA A 320 -14.81 12.23 11.76
N LYS A 321 -14.51 11.67 10.59
CA LYS A 321 -13.74 12.35 9.54
C LYS A 321 -14.51 13.52 8.92
N VAL A 322 -15.83 13.42 8.75
CA VAL A 322 -16.64 14.54 8.22
C VAL A 322 -16.63 15.74 9.16
N CYS A 323 -16.68 15.53 10.48
CA CYS A 323 -16.64 16.62 11.46
C CYS A 323 -15.30 17.39 11.46
N PHE A 324 -14.16 16.70 11.31
CA PHE A 324 -12.84 17.33 11.33
C PHE A 324 -12.34 17.79 9.95
N CYS A 325 -12.89 17.25 8.85
CA CYS A 325 -12.47 17.57 7.47
C CYS A 325 -12.42 19.09 7.15
N PRO A 326 -13.41 19.93 7.53
CA PRO A 326 -13.33 21.37 7.27
C PRO A 326 -12.18 22.04 8.02
N ALA A 327 -11.84 21.59 9.23
CA ALA A 327 -10.71 22.10 9.99
C ALA A 327 -9.39 21.70 9.32
N ASP A 328 -9.22 20.41 9.02
CA ASP A 328 -8.00 19.87 8.39
C ASP A 328 -7.74 20.50 7.02
N ALA A 329 -8.77 20.64 6.18
CA ALA A 329 -8.64 21.10 4.79
C ALA A 329 -8.48 22.62 4.65
N ILE A 330 -9.03 23.42 5.57
CA ILE A 330 -9.15 24.88 5.39
C ILE A 330 -8.25 25.68 6.34
N SER A 331 -7.86 25.14 7.51
CA SER A 331 -7.15 25.94 8.54
C SER A 331 -5.81 26.50 8.05
N GLY A 332 -4.96 25.68 7.43
CA GLY A 332 -3.66 26.13 6.90
C GLY A 332 -3.81 27.19 5.80
N LEU A 333 -4.88 27.10 5.01
CA LEU A 333 -5.19 28.02 3.91
C LEU A 333 -5.69 29.37 4.43
N LYS A 334 -6.66 29.37 5.36
CA LYS A 334 -7.16 30.59 6.01
C LYS A 334 -6.09 31.33 6.81
N LEU A 335 -5.13 30.63 7.38
CA LEU A 335 -3.99 31.27 8.04
C LEU A 335 -3.15 32.09 7.04
N ILE A 336 -2.95 31.60 5.81
CA ILE A 336 -2.26 32.36 4.74
C ILE A 336 -3.07 33.59 4.34
N GLU A 337 -4.39 33.45 4.13
CA GLU A 337 -5.28 34.58 3.83
C GLU A 337 -5.28 35.65 4.92
N GLN A 338 -5.15 35.25 6.19
CA GLN A 338 -5.01 36.15 7.33
C GLN A 338 -3.60 36.75 7.48
N GLY A 339 -2.71 36.55 6.51
CA GLY A 339 -1.37 37.12 6.46
C GLY A 339 -0.30 36.34 7.22
N LEU A 340 -0.56 35.08 7.60
CA LEU A 340 0.51 34.22 8.13
C LEU A 340 1.44 33.80 6.97
N PRO A 341 2.72 34.20 6.97
CA PRO A 341 3.67 33.80 5.94
C PRO A 341 3.82 32.27 5.91
N ARG A 342 3.90 31.69 4.70
CA ARG A 342 3.89 30.24 4.45
C ARG A 342 5.01 29.51 5.21
N GLU A 343 6.13 30.18 5.39
CA GLU A 343 7.29 29.77 6.16
C GLU A 343 6.92 29.41 7.61
N LYS A 344 6.01 30.17 8.25
CA LYS A 344 5.55 29.88 9.62
C LYS A 344 4.69 28.63 9.72
N LEU A 345 3.91 28.30 8.68
CA LEU A 345 3.18 27.02 8.63
C LEU A 345 4.14 25.84 8.52
N VAL A 346 5.22 25.98 7.75
CA VAL A 346 6.29 24.98 7.66
C VAL A 346 6.95 24.78 9.03
N PHE A 347 7.26 25.85 9.77
CA PHE A 347 7.78 25.74 11.14
C PHE A 347 6.82 25.04 12.11
N ILE A 348 5.50 25.28 12.01
CA ILE A 348 4.50 24.56 12.82
C ILE A 348 4.50 23.06 12.48
N GLY A 349 4.54 22.69 11.20
CA GLY A 349 4.64 21.29 10.78
C GLY A 349 5.91 20.60 11.27
N VAL A 350 7.06 21.29 11.22
CA VAL A 350 8.34 20.78 11.77
C VAL A 350 8.27 20.59 13.28
N LEU A 351 7.59 21.48 14.01
CA LEU A 351 7.40 21.35 15.46
C LEU A 351 6.50 20.16 15.85
N LEU A 352 5.52 19.82 15.02
CA LEU A 352 4.61 18.69 15.22
C LEU A 352 5.23 17.34 14.83
N LEU A 353 6.27 17.30 13.99
CA LEU A 353 6.97 16.09 13.53
C LEU A 353 7.26 15.07 14.65
N PRO A 354 7.87 15.43 15.80
CA PRO A 354 8.21 14.43 16.81
C PRO A 354 6.95 13.79 17.38
N LEU A 355 5.86 14.55 17.54
CA LEU A 355 4.58 14.03 18.01
C LEU A 355 3.97 13.07 16.97
N GLU A 356 3.95 13.43 15.69
CA GLU A 356 3.40 12.59 14.62
C GLU A 356 4.16 11.28 14.41
N VAL A 357 5.47 11.25 14.69
CA VAL A 357 6.29 10.02 14.59
C VAL A 357 6.25 9.19 15.87
N ILE A 358 6.32 9.81 17.05
CA ILE A 358 6.34 9.11 18.34
C ILE A 358 4.96 8.52 18.68
N LEU A 359 3.87 9.23 18.37
CA LEU A 359 2.52 8.82 18.78
C LEU A 359 2.08 7.46 18.17
N PRO A 360 2.28 7.17 16.86
CA PRO A 360 2.05 5.84 16.31
C PRO A 360 2.93 4.74 16.95
N LEU A 361 4.19 5.04 17.27
CA LEU A 361 5.12 4.09 17.89
C LEU A 361 4.68 3.72 19.31
N LEU A 362 4.27 4.71 20.12
CA LEU A 362 3.74 4.48 21.47
C LEU A 362 2.41 3.73 21.43
N ILE A 363 1.48 4.16 20.57
CA ILE A 363 0.17 3.51 20.42
C ILE A 363 0.35 2.04 20.06
N THR A 364 1.25 1.71 19.12
CA THR A 364 1.50 0.33 18.67
C THR A 364 1.83 -0.63 19.80
N GLN A 365 2.63 -0.18 20.79
CA GLN A 365 2.98 -1.00 21.96
C GLN A 365 1.74 -1.32 22.82
N VAL A 366 0.82 -0.37 22.96
CA VAL A 366 -0.44 -0.54 23.71
C VAL A 366 -1.48 -1.33 22.90
N THR A 367 -1.48 -1.19 21.58
CA THR A 367 -2.53 -1.75 20.71
C THR A 367 -2.26 -3.17 20.20
N ASN A 368 -1.04 -3.70 20.29
CA ASN A 368 -0.71 -5.07 19.88
C ASN A 368 -1.44 -6.21 20.68
N GLY A 369 -2.35 -5.88 21.59
CA GLY A 369 -3.16 -6.83 22.36
C GLY A 369 -4.56 -7.13 21.77
N PRO A 370 -5.26 -8.14 22.28
CA PRO A 370 -6.51 -8.69 21.70
C PRO A 370 -7.76 -7.79 21.81
N LYS A 371 -7.64 -6.54 22.28
CA LYS A 371 -8.77 -5.61 22.51
C LYS A 371 -8.58 -4.25 21.82
N LEU A 372 -7.96 -4.28 20.63
CA LEU A 372 -7.65 -3.13 19.76
C LEU A 372 -8.73 -2.04 19.75
N LEU A 373 -9.98 -2.43 19.45
CA LEU A 373 -11.09 -1.51 19.25
C LEU A 373 -11.56 -0.80 20.53
N LYS A 374 -11.30 -1.37 21.72
CA LYS A 374 -11.77 -0.84 23.01
C LYS A 374 -11.15 0.52 23.34
N TYR A 375 -9.87 0.71 23.02
CA TYR A 375 -9.17 1.97 23.27
C TYR A 375 -9.68 3.08 22.35
N TYR A 376 -9.95 2.76 21.09
CA TYR A 376 -10.52 3.70 20.12
C TYR A 376 -11.93 4.15 20.54
N THR A 377 -12.81 3.21 20.93
CA THR A 377 -14.17 3.57 21.40
C THR A 377 -14.15 4.32 22.73
N TRP A 378 -13.16 4.10 23.60
CA TRP A 378 -13.00 4.88 24.84
C TRP A 378 -12.54 6.32 24.60
N ALA A 379 -11.70 6.55 23.59
CA ALA A 379 -11.23 7.89 23.24
C ALA A 379 -12.25 8.71 22.43
N PHE A 380 -13.08 8.06 21.62
CA PHE A 380 -13.97 8.75 20.67
C PHE A 380 -15.41 8.96 21.16
N LEU A 381 -15.89 8.17 22.13
CA LEU A 381 -17.21 8.38 22.74
C LEU A 381 -17.06 9.21 24.03
N PRO A 382 -17.53 10.48 24.07
CA PRO A 382 -17.75 11.14 25.35
C PRO A 382 -18.80 10.36 26.14
N ARG A 383 -18.61 10.27 27.47
CA ARG A 383 -19.54 9.64 28.41
C ARG A 383 -20.50 10.66 29.00
#